data_AF-A0A3A4ZU68-F1
#
_entry.id   AF-A0A3A4ZU68-F1
#
_cell.length_a   1.000
_cell.length_b   1.000
_cell.length_c   1.000
_cell.angle_alpha   90.00
_cell.angle_beta   90.00
_cell.angle_gamma   90.00
#
_symmetry.space_group_name_H-M   'P 1'
#
loop_
_entity.id
_entity.type
_entity.pdbx_description
1 polymer ?
#
loop_
_entity_poly.entity_id
_entity_poly.type
_entity_poly.pdbx_seq_one_letter_code
_entity_poly.pdbx_strand_id
1 'polypeptide(L)' 'MKCTMCGSELRPLITDLPFKVSEMTIVILKGLPVLQCDNCMEYLLEDKVMGRVEEILQGADSAAELEIIRYAA' A
#
# COMPACT_ATOMS: atom_id res chain seq x y z
N MET A 1 14.15 -3.05 10.77
CA MET A 1 13.54 -4.39 10.53
C MET A 1 14.28 -5.03 9.36
N LYS A 2 14.40 -6.35 9.32
CA LYS A 2 15.05 -7.05 8.21
C LYS A 2 14.02 -7.47 7.16
N CYS A 3 14.37 -7.33 5.89
CA CYS A 3 13.57 -7.82 4.78
C CYS A 3 13.50 -9.35 4.84
N THR A 4 12.30 -9.92 4.79
CA THR A 4 12.07 -11.37 4.81
C THR A 4 12.51 -12.04 3.51
N MET A 5 12.60 -11.28 2.41
CA MET A 5 12.98 -11.79 1.09
C MET A 5 14.50 -11.89 0.91
N CYS A 6 15.28 -10.92 1.39
CA CYS A 6 16.73 -10.87 1.15
C CYS A 6 17.60 -10.58 2.38
N GLY A 7 17.02 -10.35 3.56
CA GLY A 7 17.76 -10.10 4.81
C GLY A 7 18.37 -8.71 4.97
N SER A 8 18.18 -7.80 4.00
CA SER A 8 18.69 -6.41 4.06
C SER A 8 17.85 -5.52 4.98
N GLU A 9 18.31 -4.29 5.22
CA GLU A 9 17.55 -3.31 6.01
C GLU A 9 16.33 -2.78 5.24
N LEU A 10 15.27 -2.53 6.00
CA LEU A 10 14.07 -1.84 5.55
C LEU A 10 14.10 -0.39 6.02
N ARG A 11 13.73 0.56 5.15
CA ARG A 11 13.64 1.99 5.45
C ARG A 11 12.22 2.53 5.29
N PRO A 12 11.78 3.46 6.16
CA PRO A 12 10.51 4.17 5.97
C PRO A 12 10.50 4.97 4.66
N LEU A 13 9.37 4.91 3.96
CA LEU A 13 9.10 5.63 2.72
C LEU A 13 7.62 6.02 2.68
N ILE A 14 7.31 7.21 2.14
CA ILE A 14 5.96 7.57 1.75
C ILE A 14 5.86 7.42 0.23
N THR A 15 4.94 6.59 -0.25
CA THR A 15 4.80 6.30 -1.69
C THR A 15 3.35 6.09 -2.09
N ASP A 16 3.11 5.85 -3.38
CA ASP A 16 1.80 5.54 -3.93
C ASP A 16 1.79 4.07 -4.37
N LEU A 17 0.78 3.29 -3.94
CA LEU A 17 0.65 1.87 -4.32
C LEU A 17 -0.74 1.56 -4.91
N PRO A 18 -0.80 0.74 -5.98
CA PRO A 18 -2.05 0.24 -6.52
C PRO A 18 -2.54 -1.01 -5.76
N PHE A 19 -3.84 -1.08 -5.53
CA PHE A 19 -4.55 -2.21 -4.92
C PHE A 19 -5.64 -2.67 -5.89
N LYS A 20 -5.55 -3.93 -6.35
CA LYS A 20 -6.62 -4.55 -7.13
C LYS A 20 -7.70 -5.03 -6.17
N VAL A 21 -8.85 -4.36 -6.13
CA VAL A 21 -9.96 -4.68 -5.20
C VAL A 21 -11.03 -5.57 -5.84
N SER A 22 -11.15 -5.55 -7.16
CA SER A 22 -12.02 -6.43 -7.94
C SER A 22 -11.34 -6.80 -9.26
N GLU A 23 -11.99 -7.61 -10.10
CA GLU A 23 -11.46 -7.88 -11.46
C GLU A 23 -11.34 -6.62 -12.32
N MET A 24 -12.19 -5.62 -12.08
CA MET A 24 -12.30 -4.43 -12.92
C MET A 24 -11.84 -3.15 -12.22
N THR A 25 -11.66 -3.17 -10.90
CA THR A 25 -11.38 -1.97 -10.09
C THR A 25 -9.98 -2.02 -9.49
N ILE A 26 -9.22 -0.95 -9.74
CA ILE A 26 -7.94 -0.69 -9.10
C ILE A 26 -8.04 0.61 -8.30
N VAL A 27 -7.59 0.58 -7.04
CA VAL A 27 -7.49 1.76 -6.18
C VAL A 27 -6.02 2.13 -6.01
N ILE A 28 -5.64 3.35 -6.37
CA ILE A 28 -4.31 3.89 -6.08
C ILE A 28 -4.39 4.66 -4.77
N LEU A 29 -3.73 4.15 -3.74
CA LEU A 29 -3.56 4.87 -2.48
C LEU A 29 -2.32 5.76 -2.55
N LYS A 30 -2.53 7.06 -2.41
CA LYS A 30 -1.48 8.08 -2.43
C LYS A 30 -1.00 8.44 -1.03
N GLY A 31 0.31 8.63 -0.90
CA GLY A 31 0.93 9.03 0.36
C GLY A 31 0.86 7.94 1.44
N LEU A 32 0.95 6.67 1.02
CA LEU A 32 0.94 5.51 1.89
C LEU A 32 2.30 5.34 2.58
N PRO A 33 2.36 5.32 3.92
CA PRO A 33 3.57 4.97 4.64
C PRO A 33 3.90 3.48 4.50
N VAL A 34 5.10 3.17 4.04
CA VAL A 34 5.61 1.81 3.86
C VAL A 34 7.03 1.69 4.39
N LEU A 35 7.49 0.46 4.56
CA LEU A 35 8.89 0.13 4.70
C LEU A 35 9.38 -0.45 3.36
N GLN A 36 10.41 0.13 2.75
CA GLN A 36 11.02 -0.40 1.51
C GLN A 36 12.41 -1.00 1.79
N CYS A 37 12.69 -2.14 1.19
CA CYS A 37 14.02 -2.75 1.20
C CYS A 37 14.97 -1.99 0.28
N ASP A 38 16.13 -1.57 0.81
CA ASP A 38 17.15 -0.85 0.02
C ASP A 38 17.80 -1.68 -1.09
N ASN A 39 17.61 -3.01 -1.08
CA ASN A 39 18.29 -3.93 -1.98
C ASN A 39 17.37 -4.55 -3.02
N CYS A 40 16.28 -5.19 -2.59
CA CYS A 40 15.35 -5.88 -3.49
C CYS A 40 14.08 -5.07 -3.79
N MET A 41 13.96 -3.85 -3.26
CA MET A 41 12.84 -2.93 -3.46
C MET A 41 11.48 -3.44 -2.95
N GLU A 42 11.49 -4.51 -2.16
CA GLU A 42 10.29 -5.08 -1.53
C GLU A 42 9.65 -4.08 -0.58
N TYR A 43 8.32 -3.98 -0.63
CA TYR A 43 7.54 -3.18 0.30
C TYR A 43 6.99 -4.05 1.44
N LEU A 44 7.00 -3.48 2.64
CA LEU A 44 6.35 -4.04 3.81
C LEU A 44 5.39 -2.99 4.38
N LEU A 45 4.13 -3.40 4.55
CA LEU A 45 3.11 -2.62 5.24
C LEU A 45 3.05 -3.10 6.70
N GLU A 46 3.17 -2.19 7.64
CA GLU A 46 2.97 -2.52 9.06
C GLU A 46 1.48 -2.79 9.34
N ASP A 47 1.17 -3.64 10.32
CA ASP A 47 -0.21 -4.06 10.63
C ASP A 47 -1.18 -2.88 10.81
N LYS A 48 -0.73 -1.80 11.48
CA LYS A 48 -1.53 -0.58 11.66
C LYS A 48 -1.83 0.13 10.35
N VAL A 49 -0.85 0.14 9.43
CA VAL A 49 -1.02 0.72 8.11
C VAL A 49 -1.99 -0.14 7.30
N MET A 50 -1.80 -1.46 7.33
CA MET A 50 -2.66 -2.40 6.61
C MET A 50 -4.12 -2.33 7.08
N GLY A 51 -4.37 -2.25 8.39
CA GLY A 51 -5.73 -2.07 8.92
C GLY A 51 -6.40 -0.81 8.39
N ARG A 52 -5.66 0.32 8.32
CA ARG A 52 -6.19 1.55 7.72
C ARG A 52 -6.41 1.44 6.21
N VAL A 53 -5.52 0.73 5.50
CA VAL A 53 -5.70 0.45 4.06
C VAL A 53 -7.01 -0.32 3.84
N GLU A 54 -7.27 -1.37 4.62
CA GLU A 54 -8.52 -2.14 4.53
C GLU A 54 -9.76 -1.28 4.74
N GLU A 55 -9.76 -0.42 5.77
CA GLU A 55 -10.86 0.53 6.01
C GLU A 55 -11.13 1.44 4.81
N ILE A 56 -10.06 1.98 4.19
CA ILE A 56 -10.19 2.86 3.02
C ILE A 56 -10.73 2.07 1.82
N LEU A 57 -10.21 0.87 1.57
CA LEU A 57 -10.62 0.04 0.44
C LEU A 57 -12.07 -0.46 0.57
N GLN A 58 -12.59 -0.65 1.79
CA GLN A 58 -14.01 -0.97 2.01
C GLN A 58 -14.96 0.16 1.59
N GLY A 59 -14.49 1.41 1.56
CA GLY A 59 -15.26 2.57 1.12
C GLY A 59 -15.13 2.88 -0.37
N ALA A 60 -14.30 2.15 -1.12
CA ALA A 60 -14.04 2.41 -2.53
C ALA A 60 -15.24 2.09 -3.43
N ASP A 61 -15.43 2.86 -4.50
CA ASP A 61 -16.54 2.66 -5.43
C ASP A 61 -16.28 1.45 -6.34
N SER A 62 -16.99 0.36 -6.07
CA SER A 62 -16.94 -0.88 -6.87
C SER A 62 -17.35 -0.71 -8.35
N ALA A 63 -18.01 0.39 -8.72
CA ALA A 63 -18.37 0.68 -10.11
C ALA A 63 -17.26 1.42 -10.87
N ALA A 64 -16.26 1.98 -10.17
CA ALA A 64 -15.13 2.65 -10.80
C ALA A 64 -14.13 1.62 -11.34
N GLU A 65 -13.53 1.90 -12.50
CA GLU A 65 -12.40 1.10 -13.02
C GLU A 65 -11.08 1.48 -12.33
N LEU A 66 -10.93 2.78 -12.03
CA LEU A 66 -9.75 3.33 -11.38
C LEU A 66 -10.17 4.42 -10.38
N GLU A 67 -9.75 4.27 -9.14
CA GLU A 67 -9.96 5.28 -8.09
C GLU A 67 -8.62 5.72 -7.51
N ILE A 68 -8.51 7.00 -7.14
CA ILE A 68 -7.31 7.56 -6.51
C ILE A 68 -7.70 8.18 -5.18
N ILE A 69 -7.23 7.59 -4.07
CA ILE A 69 -7.57 8.01 -2.71
C ILE A 69 -6.28 8.39 -1.97
N ARG A 70 -6.34 9.40 -1.10
CA ARG A 70 -5.19 9.77 -0.23
C ARG A 70 -5.28 8.98 1.08
N TYR A 71 -4.17 8.40 1.52
CA TYR A 71 -4.11 7.63 2.77
C TYR A 71 -4.45 8.46 4.02
N ALA A 72 -4.09 9.75 4.02
CA ALA A 72 -4.33 10.66 5.14
C ALA A 72 -5.75 11.27 5.18
N ALA A 73 -6.69 10.77 4.35
CA ALA A 73 -8.07 11.23 4.29
C ALA A 73 -8.95 10.55 5.35
#